data_AF-A2FQX2-F1
#
_entry.id   AF-A2FQX2-F1
#
_cell.length_a   1.000
_cell.length_b   1.000
_cell.length_c   1.000
_cell.angle_alpha   90.00
_cell.angle_beta   90.00
_cell.angle_gamma   90.00
#
_symmetry.space_group_name_H-M   'P 1'
#
loop_
_entity.id
_entity.type
_entity.pdbx_description
1 polymer ?
#
loop_
_entity_poly.entity_id
_entity_poly.type
_entity_poly.pdbx_seq_one_letter_code
_entity_poly.pdbx_strand_id
1 'polypeptide(L)'
;MKDILDIIPYNNRYLKSYLTLAKFIFDDYNVKEVKYIPLVSKYMFYKQYGIKLDTSDDFEKNKSENLDIHSENTIYRAIINNDLETFIAFTERDGFDESQKLLSNLYPDSKDGNDKNQRVHDYSHLSQTPYSLLELCCYHGARDATVLRHDRLKIE
;
A
#
# COMPACT_ATOMS: atom_id res chain seq x y z
N MET A 1 -17.23 -8.86 3.84
CA MET A 1 -16.03 -9.18 3.02
C MET A 1 -15.57 -7.97 2.22
N LYS A 2 -16.45 -7.34 1.43
CA LYS A 2 -16.13 -6.11 0.67
C LYS A 2 -15.48 -5.04 1.55
N ASP A 3 -16.08 -4.69 2.69
CA ASP A 3 -15.54 -3.65 3.58
C ASP A 3 -14.12 -3.97 4.10
N ILE A 4 -13.80 -5.25 4.32
CA ILE A 4 -12.45 -5.67 4.74
C ILE A 4 -11.44 -5.42 3.61
N LEU A 5 -11.84 -5.68 2.37
CA LEU A 5 -11.03 -5.46 1.19
C LEU A 5 -10.90 -3.96 0.87
N ASP A 6 -11.94 -3.16 1.16
CA ASP A 6 -11.94 -1.71 0.95
C ASP A 6 -10.97 -0.97 1.90
N ILE A 7 -10.67 -1.55 3.07
CA ILE A 7 -9.75 -0.96 4.07
C ILE A 7 -8.28 -1.14 3.69
N ILE A 8 -7.94 -2.18 2.91
CA ILE A 8 -6.55 -2.55 2.61
C ILE A 8 -5.67 -1.37 2.12
N PRO A 9 -6.09 -0.55 1.13
CA PRO A 9 -5.25 0.57 0.66
C PRO A 9 -4.94 1.60 1.75
N TYR A 10 -5.80 1.73 2.76
CA TYR A 10 -5.70 2.74 3.82
C TYR A 10 -5.01 2.23 5.08
N ASN A 11 -4.80 0.92 5.19
CA ASN A 11 -4.11 0.31 6.32
C ASN A 11 -3.32 -0.94 5.88
N ASN A 12 -2.47 -0.76 4.86
CA ASN A 12 -1.76 -1.86 4.22
C ASN A 12 -0.68 -2.52 5.11
N ARG A 13 -0.34 -1.95 6.27
CA ARG A 13 0.48 -2.60 7.32
C ARG A 13 -0.07 -3.99 7.68
N TYR A 14 -1.39 -4.13 7.76
CA TYR A 14 -2.06 -5.38 8.13
C TYR A 14 -2.61 -6.16 6.94
N LEU A 15 -2.09 -5.91 5.73
CA LEU A 15 -2.53 -6.54 4.49
C LEU A 15 -2.74 -8.05 4.63
N LYS A 16 -1.73 -8.78 5.15
CA LYS A 16 -1.81 -10.23 5.34
C LYS A 16 -2.99 -10.64 6.22
N SER A 17 -3.18 -9.97 7.35
CA SER A 17 -4.28 -10.24 8.29
C SER A 17 -5.65 -9.98 7.65
N TYR A 18 -5.80 -8.89 6.90
CA TYR A 18 -7.05 -8.59 6.19
C TYR A 18 -7.35 -9.60 5.09
N LEU A 19 -6.35 -10.03 4.32
CA LEU A 19 -6.52 -11.06 3.29
C LEU A 19 -6.89 -12.41 3.91
N THR A 20 -6.27 -12.79 5.02
CA THR A 20 -6.62 -14.00 5.78
C THR A 20 -8.06 -13.94 6.29
N LEU A 21 -8.48 -12.81 6.88
CA LEU A 21 -9.86 -12.64 7.33
C LEU A 21 -10.86 -12.70 6.17
N ALA A 22 -10.55 -12.03 5.05
CA ALA A 22 -11.38 -12.08 3.85
C ALA A 22 -11.48 -13.50 3.29
N LYS A 23 -10.40 -14.29 3.35
CA LYS A 23 -10.38 -15.69 2.91
C LYS A 23 -11.27 -16.58 3.79
N PHE A 24 -11.20 -16.43 5.11
CA PHE A 24 -12.09 -17.17 6.01
C PHE A 24 -13.56 -16.89 5.69
N ILE A 25 -13.93 -15.62 5.50
CA ILE A 25 -15.32 -15.28 5.14
C ILE A 25 -15.70 -15.84 3.77
N PHE A 26 -14.78 -15.81 2.80
CA PHE A 26 -15.00 -16.37 1.47
C PHE A 26 -15.35 -17.86 1.55
N ASP A 27 -14.59 -18.62 2.34
CA ASP A 27 -14.75 -20.07 2.49
C ASP A 27 -16.01 -20.42 3.31
N ASP A 28 -16.15 -19.85 4.50
CA ASP A 28 -17.21 -20.21 5.45
C ASP A 28 -18.61 -19.90 4.88
N TYR A 29 -18.71 -18.80 4.13
CA TYR A 29 -19.98 -18.35 3.53
C TYR A 29 -20.13 -18.73 2.05
N ASN A 30 -19.18 -19.50 1.49
CA ASN A 30 -19.18 -19.91 0.08
C ASN A 30 -19.43 -18.75 -0.89
N VAL A 31 -18.73 -17.63 -0.67
CA VAL A 31 -18.86 -16.43 -1.49
C VAL A 31 -18.42 -16.74 -2.92
N LYS A 32 -19.24 -16.39 -3.92
CA LYS A 32 -18.94 -16.67 -5.33
C LYS A 32 -18.22 -15.51 -6.04
N GLU A 33 -18.57 -14.29 -5.69
CA GLU A 33 -18.04 -13.08 -6.32
C GLU A 33 -18.16 -11.89 -5.36
N VAL A 34 -17.22 -10.94 -5.46
CA VAL A 34 -17.24 -9.66 -4.75
C VAL A 34 -16.89 -8.55 -5.74
N LYS A 35 -17.88 -7.76 -6.11
CA LYS A 35 -17.74 -6.64 -7.07
C LYS A 35 -17.36 -5.34 -6.36
N TYR A 36 -16.83 -4.39 -7.13
CA TYR A 36 -16.55 -3.03 -6.69
C TYR A 36 -15.54 -2.96 -5.52
N ILE A 37 -14.48 -3.76 -5.61
CA ILE A 37 -13.37 -3.78 -4.65
C ILE A 37 -12.12 -3.11 -5.24
N PRO A 38 -11.26 -2.51 -4.41
CA PRO A 38 -10.00 -1.93 -4.86
C PRO A 38 -9.15 -2.92 -5.66
N LEU A 39 -8.54 -2.44 -6.74
CA LEU A 39 -7.69 -3.24 -7.61
C LEU A 39 -6.55 -3.91 -6.83
N VAL A 40 -5.92 -3.17 -5.91
CA VAL A 40 -4.85 -3.72 -5.05
C VAL A 40 -5.35 -4.89 -4.22
N SER A 41 -6.52 -4.79 -3.61
CA SER A 41 -7.11 -5.85 -2.78
C SER A 41 -7.43 -7.08 -3.62
N LYS A 42 -8.01 -6.85 -4.81
CA LYS A 42 -8.31 -7.89 -5.80
C LYS A 42 -7.05 -8.64 -6.23
N TYR A 43 -6.00 -7.90 -6.60
CA TYR A 43 -4.72 -8.46 -7.01
C TYR A 43 -4.04 -9.22 -5.88
N MET A 44 -3.98 -8.65 -4.67
CA MET A 44 -3.31 -9.27 -3.53
C MET A 44 -3.99 -10.57 -3.11
N PHE A 45 -5.32 -10.60 -3.12
CA PHE A 45 -6.08 -11.81 -2.84
C PHE A 45 -5.80 -12.90 -3.88
N TYR A 46 -5.77 -12.54 -5.17
CA TYR A 46 -5.42 -13.46 -6.24
C TYR A 46 -3.96 -13.95 -6.13
N LYS A 47 -3.00 -13.06 -5.88
CA LYS A 47 -1.58 -13.43 -5.72
C LYS A 47 -1.37 -14.40 -4.55
N GLN A 48 -2.10 -14.22 -3.45
CA GLN A 48 -1.94 -15.04 -2.26
C GLN A 48 -2.69 -16.39 -2.34
N TYR A 49 -3.88 -16.42 -2.93
CA TYR A 49 -4.76 -17.60 -2.88
C TYR A 49 -5.12 -18.20 -4.25
N GLY A 50 -4.75 -17.55 -5.36
CA GLY A 50 -5.10 -17.98 -6.71
C GLY A 50 -6.58 -17.79 -7.08
N ILE A 51 -7.36 -17.07 -6.26
CA ILE A 51 -8.81 -16.89 -6.43
C ILE A 51 -9.10 -15.51 -7.00
N LYS A 52 -9.86 -15.48 -8.10
CA LYS A 52 -10.39 -14.23 -8.68
C LYS A 52 -11.72 -13.90 -8.01
N LEU A 53 -11.76 -12.80 -7.25
CA LEU A 53 -12.97 -12.35 -6.55
C LEU A 53 -13.98 -11.66 -7.46
N ASP A 54 -13.51 -11.08 -8.56
CA ASP A 54 -14.33 -10.37 -9.53
C ASP A 54 -13.90 -10.82 -10.92
N THR A 55 -14.87 -11.22 -11.74
CA THR A 55 -14.62 -11.78 -13.07
C THR A 55 -14.54 -10.72 -14.17
N SER A 56 -14.89 -9.46 -13.86
CA SER A 56 -14.95 -8.38 -14.85
C SER A 56 -13.58 -7.90 -15.34
N ASP A 57 -12.53 -8.07 -14.55
CA ASP A 57 -11.30 -7.32 -14.75
C ASP A 57 -10.17 -8.18 -15.33
N ASP A 58 -9.51 -7.61 -16.32
CA ASP A 58 -8.36 -8.18 -17.01
C ASP A 58 -7.09 -7.94 -16.17
N PHE A 59 -6.95 -8.72 -15.09
CA PHE A 59 -5.90 -8.63 -14.06
C PHE A 59 -4.46 -8.51 -14.59
N GLU A 60 -4.20 -9.03 -15.79
CA GLU A 60 -2.85 -9.17 -16.34
C GLU A 60 -2.23 -7.84 -16.79
N LYS A 61 -3.05 -6.80 -17.01
CA LYS A 61 -2.55 -5.48 -17.45
C LYS A 61 -1.82 -4.71 -16.34
N ASN A 62 -2.02 -5.06 -15.08
CA ASN A 62 -1.51 -4.31 -13.91
C ASN A 62 -0.35 -5.03 -13.19
N LYS A 63 0.34 -5.95 -13.87
CA LYS A 63 1.43 -6.78 -13.34
C LYS A 63 2.69 -6.00 -12.94
N SER A 64 2.81 -4.73 -13.33
CA SER A 64 4.07 -3.98 -13.35
C SER A 64 4.42 -3.19 -12.10
N GLU A 65 3.61 -3.22 -11.04
CA GLU A 65 3.79 -2.28 -9.93
C GLU A 65 4.44 -2.87 -8.69
N ASN A 66 5.20 -2.01 -8.00
CA ASN A 66 5.94 -2.28 -6.77
C ASN A 66 4.98 -2.66 -5.64
N LEU A 67 4.51 -3.88 -5.67
CA LEU A 67 3.62 -4.49 -4.67
C LEU A 67 4.41 -5.28 -3.62
N ASP A 68 5.74 -5.35 -3.78
CA ASP A 68 6.66 -5.99 -2.85
C ASP A 68 7.47 -4.98 -2.02
N ILE A 69 6.83 -3.87 -1.62
CA ILE A 69 7.44 -2.88 -0.72
C ILE A 69 7.70 -3.44 0.67
N HIS A 70 7.10 -4.59 0.97
CA HIS A 70 7.32 -5.35 2.21
C HIS A 70 8.52 -6.29 2.11
N SER A 71 9.22 -6.34 0.97
CA SER A 71 10.45 -7.10 0.82
C SER A 71 11.47 -6.73 1.90
N GLU A 72 12.24 -7.74 2.32
CA GLU A 72 13.23 -7.58 3.37
C GLU A 72 14.35 -6.61 2.94
N ASN A 73 14.89 -5.83 3.88
CA ASN A 73 15.97 -4.85 3.64
C ASN A 73 15.60 -3.70 2.70
N THR A 74 14.39 -3.15 2.83
CA THR A 74 14.02 -1.87 2.22
C THR A 74 13.79 -0.80 3.29
N ILE A 75 14.10 0.45 2.96
CA ILE A 75 13.74 1.60 3.83
C ILE A 75 12.22 1.68 4.03
N TYR A 76 11.43 1.23 3.05
CA TYR A 76 9.97 1.16 3.14
C TYR A 76 9.49 0.18 4.21
N ARG A 77 10.10 -1.01 4.31
CA ARG A 77 9.82 -1.95 5.42
C ARG A 77 10.17 -1.33 6.76
N ALA A 78 11.29 -0.61 6.84
CA ALA A 78 11.69 0.08 8.06
C ALA A 78 10.63 1.12 8.49
N ILE A 79 10.09 1.89 7.54
CA ILE A 79 8.99 2.84 7.78
C ILE A 79 7.72 2.13 8.25
N ILE A 80 7.29 1.08 7.54
CA ILE A 80 6.05 0.33 7.86
C ILE A 80 6.08 -0.21 9.29
N ASN A 81 7.25 -0.69 9.74
CA ASN A 81 7.44 -1.29 11.07
C ASN A 81 7.93 -0.30 12.14
N ASN A 82 8.14 0.98 11.80
CA ASN A 82 8.82 1.96 12.66
C ASN A 82 10.17 1.44 13.20
N ASP A 83 10.94 0.74 12.37
CA ASP A 83 12.27 0.24 12.68
C ASP A 83 13.31 1.35 12.46
N LEU A 84 13.65 2.00 13.56
CA LEU A 84 14.50 3.19 13.56
C LEU A 84 15.96 2.89 13.26
N GLU A 85 16.47 1.76 13.75
CA GLU A 85 17.86 1.35 13.54
C GLU A 85 18.12 1.10 12.07
N THR A 86 17.25 0.31 11.43
CA THR A 86 17.33 0.06 9.98
C THR A 86 17.13 1.33 9.18
N PHE A 87 16.18 2.20 9.56
CA PHE A 87 15.93 3.47 8.88
C PHE A 87 17.18 4.38 8.89
N ILE A 88 17.80 4.58 10.07
CA ILE A 88 19.02 5.39 10.21
C ILE A 88 20.14 4.79 9.36
N ALA A 89 20.33 3.46 9.44
CA ALA A 89 21.33 2.77 8.65
C ALA A 89 21.11 2.87 7.14
N PHE A 90 19.91 3.17 6.65
CA PHE A 90 19.67 3.51 5.24
C PHE A 90 20.02 4.97 4.93
N THR A 91 19.61 5.90 5.80
CA THR A 91 19.83 7.34 5.58
C THR A 91 21.30 7.76 5.69
N GLU A 92 22.11 7.00 6.44
CA GLU A 92 23.54 7.29 6.63
C GLU A 92 24.46 6.61 5.60
N ARG A 93 23.90 5.82 4.67
CA ARG A 93 24.70 5.19 3.61
C ARG A 93 25.13 6.21 2.57
N ASP A 94 26.39 6.11 2.15
CA ASP A 94 26.90 6.84 0.99
C ASP A 94 26.01 6.57 -0.24
N GLY A 95 25.55 7.66 -0.88
CA GLY A 95 24.68 7.58 -2.05
C GLY A 95 23.19 7.43 -1.74
N PHE A 96 22.75 7.63 -0.50
CA PHE A 96 21.32 7.73 -0.17
C PHE A 96 20.66 8.92 -0.90
N ASP A 97 19.61 8.64 -1.67
CA ASP A 97 18.79 9.66 -2.33
C ASP A 97 17.67 10.13 -1.38
N GLU A 98 17.84 11.33 -0.82
CA GLU A 98 16.84 11.95 0.06
C GLU A 98 15.54 12.33 -0.66
N SER A 99 15.61 12.50 -1.99
CA SER A 99 14.51 12.87 -2.87
C SER A 99 13.76 11.67 -3.46
N GLN A 100 14.18 10.45 -3.12
CA GLN A 100 13.56 9.22 -3.60
C GLN A 100 12.06 9.20 -3.28
N LYS A 101 11.28 8.69 -4.22
CA LYS A 101 9.84 8.52 -4.08
C LYS A 101 9.41 7.12 -4.46
N LEU A 102 8.36 6.64 -3.81
CA LEU A 102 7.76 5.33 -4.04
C LEU A 102 6.50 5.48 -4.89
N LEU A 103 6.52 4.94 -6.11
CA LEU A 103 5.32 4.69 -6.88
C LEU A 103 4.82 3.28 -6.56
N SER A 104 3.64 3.17 -5.94
CA SER A 104 3.05 1.89 -5.57
C SER A 104 1.53 1.96 -5.45
N ASN A 105 0.84 1.07 -6.18
CA ASN A 105 -0.58 0.76 -6.00
C ASN A 105 -0.99 0.25 -4.61
N LEU A 106 -0.06 0.03 -3.69
CA LEU A 106 -0.40 -0.33 -2.30
C LEU A 106 -1.03 0.81 -1.52
N TYR A 107 -0.81 2.04 -1.96
CA TYR A 107 -1.33 3.25 -1.33
C TYR A 107 -2.43 3.86 -2.20
N PRO A 108 -3.38 4.61 -1.61
CA PRO A 108 -4.40 5.32 -2.36
C PRO A 108 -3.76 6.38 -3.26
N ASP A 109 -4.50 6.96 -4.21
CA ASP A 109 -3.99 8.12 -4.94
C ASP A 109 -4.01 9.37 -4.05
N SER A 110 -2.89 10.08 -3.96
CA SER A 110 -2.79 11.29 -3.12
C SER A 110 -3.63 12.48 -3.66
N LYS A 111 -4.12 12.41 -4.90
CA LYS A 111 -4.90 13.47 -5.56
C LYS A 111 -6.42 13.35 -5.42
N ASP A 112 -6.95 12.26 -4.86
CA ASP A 112 -8.39 11.98 -4.86
C ASP A 112 -9.19 12.61 -3.70
N GLY A 113 -8.58 13.52 -2.92
CA GLY A 113 -9.26 14.15 -1.79
C GLY A 113 -10.35 15.18 -2.12
N ASN A 114 -10.48 15.62 -3.38
CA ASN A 114 -11.25 16.81 -3.74
C ASN A 114 -12.50 16.60 -4.59
N ASP A 115 -12.77 15.40 -5.11
CA ASP A 115 -14.01 15.16 -5.86
C ASP A 115 -14.99 14.29 -5.07
N LYS A 116 -15.71 14.93 -4.15
CA LYS A 116 -16.80 14.31 -3.39
C LYS A 116 -18.02 13.96 -4.26
N ASN A 117 -18.04 14.39 -5.53
CA ASN A 117 -19.16 14.20 -6.45
C ASN A 117 -18.87 13.15 -7.52
N GLN A 118 -17.61 12.81 -7.75
CA GLN A 118 -17.26 11.65 -8.54
C GLN A 118 -17.33 10.42 -7.63
N ARG A 119 -18.50 9.75 -7.63
CA ARG A 119 -18.59 8.33 -7.26
C ARG A 119 -17.80 7.56 -8.30
N VAL A 120 -16.46 7.61 -8.22
CA VAL A 120 -15.59 6.84 -9.08
C VAL A 120 -15.75 5.39 -8.64
N HIS A 121 -16.76 4.73 -9.20
CA HIS A 121 -16.86 3.28 -9.23
C HIS A 121 -15.77 2.65 -10.13
N ASP A 122 -14.85 3.48 -10.64
CA ASP A 122 -13.73 3.10 -11.48
C ASP A 122 -12.50 2.81 -10.58
N TYR A 123 -12.48 1.63 -9.97
CA TYR A 123 -11.30 1.08 -9.28
C TYR A 123 -10.15 0.74 -10.25
N SER A 124 -10.15 1.31 -11.45
CA SER A 124 -9.18 1.11 -12.51
C SER A 124 -8.04 2.13 -12.51
N HIS A 125 -8.13 3.18 -11.69
CA HIS A 125 -7.07 4.17 -11.58
C HIS A 125 -5.92 3.64 -10.72
N LEU A 126 -4.77 3.49 -11.36
CA LEU A 126 -3.48 3.19 -10.75
C LEU A 126 -3.02 4.41 -9.95
N SER A 127 -2.34 4.18 -8.82
CA SER A 127 -1.73 5.26 -8.04
C SER A 127 -0.70 5.97 -8.91
N GLN A 128 -1.03 7.11 -9.50
CA GLN A 128 -0.13 7.87 -10.38
C GLN A 128 0.77 8.84 -9.61
N THR A 129 0.57 8.95 -8.29
CA THR A 129 1.31 9.88 -7.47
C THR A 129 2.36 9.17 -6.62
N PRO A 130 3.65 9.47 -6.81
CA PRO A 130 4.70 8.84 -6.04
C PRO A 130 4.81 9.49 -4.64
N TYR A 131 4.93 8.64 -3.61
CA TYR A 131 5.03 9.03 -2.22
C TYR A 131 6.47 9.30 -1.80
N SER A 132 6.72 10.45 -1.19
CA SER A 132 7.98 10.73 -0.51
C SER A 132 8.12 9.88 0.76
N LEU A 133 9.36 9.70 1.24
CA LEU A 133 9.62 9.02 2.50
C LEU A 133 8.89 9.67 3.69
N LEU A 134 8.72 11.00 3.67
CA LEU A 134 7.98 11.73 4.70
C LEU A 134 6.49 11.36 4.68
N GLU A 135 5.86 11.37 3.51
CA GLU A 135 4.45 10.99 3.38
C GLU A 135 4.21 9.53 3.82
N LEU A 136 5.14 8.63 3.51
CA LEU A 136 5.09 7.25 3.99
C LEU A 136 5.25 7.16 5.52
N CYS A 137 6.15 7.94 6.12
CA CYS A 137 6.29 8.00 7.57
C CYS A 137 5.00 8.50 8.24
N CYS A 138 4.39 9.55 7.69
CA CYS A 138 3.12 10.09 8.17
C CYS A 138 1.98 9.08 8.03
N TYR A 139 1.87 8.41 6.87
CA TYR A 139 0.84 7.40 6.61
C TYR A 139 0.93 6.23 7.61
N HIS A 140 2.14 5.76 7.90
CA HIS A 140 2.36 4.63 8.82
C HIS A 140 2.43 5.05 10.30
N GLY A 141 2.37 6.34 10.61
CA GLY A 141 2.56 6.83 11.97
C GLY A 141 3.97 6.54 12.52
N ALA A 142 5.00 6.50 11.66
CA ALA A 142 6.40 6.33 12.04
C ALA A 142 6.96 7.66 12.61
N ARG A 143 6.48 8.04 13.80
CA ARG A 143 6.78 9.32 14.45
C ARG A 143 8.28 9.53 14.65
N ASP A 144 8.98 8.49 15.11
CA ASP A 144 10.40 8.58 15.43
C ASP A 144 11.25 8.79 14.17
N ALA A 145 10.91 8.10 13.06
CA ALA A 145 11.53 8.32 11.76
C ALA A 145 11.27 9.73 11.22
N THR A 146 10.08 10.29 11.49
CA THR A 146 9.71 11.65 11.08
C THR A 146 10.53 12.71 11.81
N VAL A 147 10.67 12.58 13.14
CA VAL A 147 11.46 13.50 13.98
C VAL A 147 12.93 13.44 13.57
N LEU A 148 13.50 12.24 13.39
CA LEU A 148 14.89 12.10 12.98
C LEU A 148 15.18 12.67 11.59
N ARG A 149 14.25 12.54 10.63
CA ARG A 149 14.38 13.19 9.33
C ARG A 149 14.48 14.71 9.47
N HIS A 150 13.69 15.33 10.35
CA HIS A 150 13.76 16.77 10.59
C HIS A 150 15.07 17.18 11.27
N ASP A 151 15.51 16.42 12.28
CA ASP A 151 16.69 16.78 13.08
C ASP A 151 18.02 16.52 12.34
N ARG A 152 18.08 15.51 11.46
CA ARG A 152 19.34 15.06 10.83
C ARG A 152 19.49 15.44 9.36
N LEU A 153 18.40 15.53 8.59
CA LEU A 153 18.45 15.76 7.15
C LEU A 153 18.19 17.23 6.76
N LYS A 154 18.50 18.20 7.65
CA LYS A 154 18.39 19.67 7.47
C LYS A 154 17.63 20.08 6.20
N ILE A 155 16.31 20.13 6.30
CA ILE A 155 15.48 20.65 5.23
C ILE A 155 15.59 22.19 5.27
N GLU A 156 16.30 22.78 4.31
CA GLU A 156 16.05 24.16 3.84
C GLU A 156 14.88 24.17 2.83
#